data_AF-A0A1H4DFD7-F1
#
_entry.id   AF-A0A1H4DFD7-F1
#
_cell.length_a   1.000
_cell.length_b   1.000
_cell.length_c   1.000
_cell.angle_alpha   90.00
_cell.angle_beta   90.00
_cell.angle_gamma   90.00
#
_symmetry.space_group_name_H-M   'P 1'
#
loop_
_entity.id
_entity.type
_entity.pdbx_description
1 polymer ?
#
loop_
_entity_poly.entity_id
_entity_poly.type
_entity_poly.pdbx_seq_one_letter_code
_entity_poly.pdbx_strand_id
1 'polypeptide(L)'
;MEDNQALAALEQVLLAARIAHTTGTEAEWTTANPVLLKGEVGFVEGTSPVKFKVGDGTKTWSALGWGQPTTLAQLAADATHRLVTDAEKSAWNAKADKTYTDNAIADEATKRTQGDAAALQSAKSYTDTSLTEERVVRESGDRTTLESAKSYADKKIADVVNGSPEALDTLKELSDALGGDANFSATVAGQIGKKVDKVTGKGLSTEDYTTEEKAKLAGITAGANNYTHPSTHPASMITPDATHRFVTDAEKSTWSGKAEKTVATASAAGLMSAADKQKLDDLTGGSLIIKCSIPGMS
;
A
#
# COMPACT_ATOMS: atom_id res chain seq x y z
N MET A 1 130.10 -30.56 -52.45
CA MET A 1 129.72 -31.99 -52.44
C MET A 1 129.51 -32.53 -51.03
N GLU A 2 130.00 -31.84 -49.98
CA GLU A 2 129.80 -32.24 -48.58
C GLU A 2 128.39 -31.92 -48.03
N ASP A 3 127.72 -30.87 -48.53
CA ASP A 3 126.38 -30.47 -48.05
C ASP A 3 125.28 -31.52 -48.30
N ASN A 4 125.46 -32.41 -49.28
CA ASN A 4 124.46 -33.43 -49.62
C ASN A 4 124.58 -34.72 -48.78
N GLN A 5 125.73 -34.96 -48.14
CA GLN A 5 125.89 -36.07 -47.19
C GLN A 5 125.26 -35.75 -45.83
N ALA A 6 125.32 -34.48 -45.41
CA ALA A 6 124.70 -34.03 -44.17
C ALA A 6 123.16 -34.12 -44.23
N LEU A 7 122.55 -33.77 -45.37
CA LEU A 7 121.10 -33.86 -45.56
C LEU A 7 120.60 -35.32 -45.56
N ALA A 8 121.31 -36.22 -46.24
CA ALA A 8 121.00 -37.66 -46.23
C ALA A 8 121.16 -38.30 -44.84
N ALA A 9 122.17 -37.86 -44.08
CA ALA A 9 122.34 -38.27 -42.69
C ALA A 9 121.22 -37.72 -41.78
N LEU A 10 120.79 -36.48 -42.01
CA LEU A 10 119.69 -35.88 -41.25
C LEU A 10 118.36 -36.56 -41.55
N GLU A 11 118.08 -36.92 -42.81
CA GLU A 11 116.88 -37.69 -43.19
C GLU A 11 116.87 -39.10 -42.59
N GLN A 12 118.01 -39.79 -42.57
CA GLN A 12 118.19 -41.08 -41.87
C GLN A 12 117.93 -40.95 -40.36
N VAL A 13 118.45 -39.88 -39.73
CA VAL A 13 118.22 -39.59 -38.31
C VAL A 13 116.76 -39.20 -38.04
N LEU A 14 116.13 -38.44 -38.92
CA LEU A 14 114.73 -38.02 -38.80
C LEU A 14 113.75 -39.18 -39.06
N LEU A 15 114.12 -40.14 -39.92
CA LEU A 15 113.38 -41.38 -40.13
C LEU A 15 113.50 -42.31 -38.92
N ALA A 16 114.68 -42.38 -38.30
CA ALA A 16 114.90 -43.08 -37.03
C ALA A 16 114.22 -42.39 -35.82
N ALA A 17 113.92 -41.10 -35.92
CA ALA A 17 113.24 -40.33 -34.88
C ALA A 17 111.69 -40.42 -34.93
N ARG A 18 111.10 -40.96 -35.99
CA ARG A 18 109.68 -41.33 -35.99
C ARG A 18 109.54 -42.64 -35.22
N ILE A 19 108.75 -42.65 -34.14
CA ILE A 19 108.33 -43.89 -33.48
C ILE A 19 107.34 -44.60 -34.43
N ALA A 20 107.87 -45.26 -35.45
CA ALA A 20 107.12 -46.22 -36.24
C ALA A 20 107.14 -47.54 -35.46
N HIS A 21 106.00 -47.91 -34.89
CA HIS A 21 105.85 -49.25 -34.37
C HIS A 21 105.77 -50.22 -35.54
N THR A 22 106.36 -51.40 -35.38
CA THR A 22 106.19 -52.45 -36.38
C THR A 22 104.77 -53.00 -36.26
N THR A 23 104.03 -52.99 -37.36
CA THR A 23 102.65 -53.48 -37.44
C THR A 23 102.53 -54.54 -38.53
N GLY A 24 101.49 -55.37 -38.41
CA GLY A 24 101.16 -56.41 -39.37
C GLY A 24 99.99 -57.24 -38.88
N THR A 25 99.41 -58.03 -39.78
CA THR A 25 98.38 -59.01 -39.41
C THR A 25 98.99 -60.15 -38.60
N GLU A 26 98.17 -60.88 -37.84
CA GLU A 26 98.65 -62.02 -37.03
C GLU A 26 99.31 -63.10 -37.92
N ALA A 27 98.84 -63.27 -39.15
CA ALA A 27 99.39 -64.20 -40.13
C ALA A 27 100.76 -63.76 -40.66
N GLU A 28 100.95 -62.48 -40.97
CA GLU A 28 102.23 -61.94 -41.44
C GLU A 28 103.31 -62.06 -40.36
N TRP A 29 102.97 -61.71 -39.11
CA TRP A 29 103.87 -61.83 -37.98
C TRP A 29 104.27 -63.28 -37.68
N THR A 30 103.33 -64.21 -37.78
CA THR A 30 103.59 -65.65 -37.54
C THR A 30 104.44 -66.23 -38.67
N THR A 31 104.22 -65.82 -39.92
CA THR A 31 104.96 -66.32 -41.09
C THR A 31 106.38 -65.78 -41.13
N ALA A 32 106.58 -64.48 -40.93
CA ALA A 32 107.90 -63.87 -40.90
C ALA A 32 108.68 -64.25 -39.63
N ASN A 33 107.97 -64.46 -38.52
CA ASN A 33 108.48 -64.81 -37.19
C ASN A 33 109.80 -64.10 -36.79
N PRO A 34 109.88 -62.77 -36.91
CA PRO A 34 111.14 -62.06 -36.71
C PRO A 34 111.56 -62.02 -35.23
N VAL A 35 112.85 -61.82 -34.98
CA VAL A 35 113.36 -61.45 -33.64
C VAL A 35 113.26 -59.92 -33.52
N LEU A 36 112.32 -59.45 -32.69
CA LEU A 36 112.16 -58.03 -32.40
C LEU A 36 113.28 -57.54 -31.47
N LEU A 37 113.76 -56.32 -31.68
CA LEU A 37 114.76 -55.70 -30.82
C LEU A 37 114.22 -55.58 -29.38
N LYS A 38 115.14 -55.52 -28.41
CA LYS A 38 114.75 -55.37 -27.01
C LYS A 38 113.97 -54.07 -26.80
N GLY A 39 112.73 -54.18 -26.34
CA GLY A 39 111.82 -53.04 -26.12
C GLY A 39 111.02 -52.61 -27.36
N GLU A 40 111.28 -53.19 -28.53
CA GLU A 40 110.48 -52.95 -29.73
C GLU A 40 109.08 -53.54 -29.55
N VAL A 41 108.05 -52.75 -29.84
CA VAL A 41 106.65 -53.19 -29.72
C VAL A 41 106.10 -53.51 -31.11
N GLY A 42 105.72 -54.76 -31.30
CA GLY A 42 105.01 -55.22 -32.49
C GLY A 42 103.50 -55.30 -32.22
N PHE A 43 102.71 -54.67 -33.08
CA PHE A 43 101.25 -54.64 -32.97
C PHE A 43 100.58 -55.52 -34.02
N VAL A 44 99.49 -56.18 -33.61
CA VAL A 44 98.63 -56.95 -34.51
C VAL A 44 97.47 -56.09 -34.97
N GLU A 45 97.41 -55.86 -36.28
CA GLU A 45 96.36 -55.07 -36.91
C GLU A 45 94.99 -55.76 -36.83
N GLY A 46 93.92 -54.96 -36.71
CA GLY A 46 92.54 -55.45 -36.73
C GLY A 46 92.04 -56.13 -35.46
N THR A 47 92.71 -55.97 -34.32
CA THR A 47 92.33 -56.60 -33.03
C THR A 47 91.76 -55.60 -32.03
N SER A 48 90.76 -56.02 -31.23
CA SER A 48 90.20 -55.26 -30.11
C SER A 48 89.94 -56.18 -28.91
N PRO A 49 90.59 -55.98 -27.75
CA PRO A 49 91.62 -54.97 -27.49
C PRO A 49 92.87 -55.21 -28.36
N VAL A 50 93.65 -54.16 -28.57
CA VAL A 50 94.87 -54.23 -29.36
C VAL A 50 95.80 -55.30 -28.79
N LYS A 51 96.15 -56.28 -29.60
CA LYS A 51 97.14 -57.31 -29.26
C LYS A 51 98.53 -56.82 -29.66
N PHE A 52 99.47 -56.90 -28.72
CA PHE A 52 100.86 -56.51 -28.95
C PHE A 52 101.81 -57.45 -28.23
N LYS A 53 103.05 -57.53 -28.72
CA LYS A 53 104.16 -58.19 -28.02
C LYS A 53 105.35 -57.24 -27.95
N VAL A 54 106.19 -57.40 -26.94
CA VAL A 54 107.41 -56.60 -26.75
C VAL A 54 108.62 -57.50 -26.97
N GLY A 55 109.49 -57.11 -27.90
CA GLY A 55 110.74 -57.79 -28.19
C GLY A 55 111.69 -57.80 -27.01
N ASP A 56 112.46 -58.89 -26.89
CA ASP A 56 113.54 -59.00 -25.90
C ASP A 56 114.93 -58.98 -26.53
N GLY A 57 115.00 -58.87 -27.87
CA GLY A 57 116.24 -58.87 -28.65
C GLY A 57 116.80 -60.25 -28.96
N THR A 58 116.15 -61.34 -28.53
CA THR A 58 116.65 -62.72 -28.67
C THR A 58 115.60 -63.72 -29.14
N LYS A 59 114.36 -63.62 -28.69
CA LYS A 59 113.26 -64.51 -29.06
C LYS A 59 112.55 -64.04 -30.33
N THR A 60 112.15 -65.00 -31.16
CA THR A 60 111.27 -64.74 -32.31
C THR A 60 109.85 -64.38 -31.86
N TRP A 61 109.08 -63.67 -32.68
CA TRP A 61 107.69 -63.25 -32.45
C TRP A 61 106.81 -64.32 -31.80
N SER A 62 106.87 -65.56 -32.30
CA SER A 62 106.06 -66.68 -31.81
C SER A 62 106.41 -67.12 -30.38
N ALA A 63 107.66 -66.86 -29.94
CA ALA A 63 108.16 -67.20 -28.62
C ALA A 63 108.04 -66.05 -27.59
N LEU A 64 107.62 -64.85 -28.02
CA LEU A 64 107.33 -63.73 -27.13
C LEU A 64 105.94 -63.85 -26.48
N GLY A 65 105.81 -63.34 -25.26
CA GLY A 65 104.52 -63.26 -24.54
C GLY A 65 103.66 -62.09 -25.01
N TRP A 66 102.33 -62.22 -24.84
CA TRP A 66 101.38 -61.15 -25.14
C TRP A 66 101.36 -60.08 -24.06
N GLY A 67 101.46 -58.82 -24.48
CA GLY A 67 101.20 -57.67 -23.63
C GLY A 67 99.76 -57.64 -23.14
N GLN A 68 99.55 -57.14 -21.93
CA GLN A 68 98.24 -56.98 -21.33
C GLN A 68 97.89 -55.49 -21.32
N PRO A 69 97.00 -54.99 -22.21
CA PRO A 69 96.59 -53.59 -22.16
C PRO A 69 95.77 -53.31 -20.90
N THR A 70 96.09 -52.23 -20.19
CA THR A 70 95.32 -51.76 -19.03
C THR A 70 93.94 -51.31 -19.50
N THR A 71 92.88 -51.88 -18.93
CA THR A 71 91.50 -51.43 -19.17
C THR A 71 91.19 -50.19 -18.35
N LEU A 72 90.18 -49.42 -18.74
CA LEU A 72 89.73 -48.25 -17.98
C LEU A 72 89.35 -48.60 -16.53
N ALA A 73 88.85 -49.82 -16.30
CA ALA A 73 88.51 -50.33 -14.97
C ALA A 73 89.73 -50.67 -14.09
N GLN A 74 90.91 -50.83 -14.69
CA GLN A 74 92.18 -51.10 -13.99
C GLN A 74 93.01 -49.83 -13.74
N LEU A 75 92.58 -48.69 -14.30
CA LEU A 75 93.23 -47.42 -14.06
C LEU A 75 92.84 -46.91 -12.67
N ALA A 76 93.75 -47.03 -11.71
CA ALA A 76 93.57 -46.41 -10.41
C ALA A 76 93.55 -44.88 -10.59
N ALA A 77 92.55 -44.21 -10.01
CA ALA A 77 92.49 -42.75 -10.03
C ALA A 77 93.75 -42.19 -9.35
N ASP A 78 94.59 -41.49 -10.11
CA ASP A 78 95.77 -40.80 -9.63
C ASP A 78 95.53 -39.28 -9.76
N ALA A 79 96.10 -38.50 -8.83
CA ALA A 79 95.93 -37.04 -8.76
C ALA A 79 96.32 -36.29 -10.06
N THR A 80 97.05 -36.93 -10.98
CA THR A 80 97.47 -36.37 -12.28
C THR A 80 96.62 -36.81 -13.48
N HIS A 81 95.72 -37.79 -13.34
CA HIS A 81 94.82 -38.25 -14.41
C HIS A 81 93.36 -38.31 -13.92
N ARG A 82 92.58 -37.27 -14.20
CA ARG A 82 91.28 -37.06 -13.54
C ARG A 82 90.09 -37.69 -14.30
N LEU A 83 89.51 -38.74 -13.71
CA LEU A 83 88.10 -39.09 -13.87
C LEU A 83 87.32 -38.34 -12.78
N VAL A 84 86.18 -37.70 -13.09
CA VAL A 84 85.40 -36.97 -12.08
C VAL A 84 84.89 -37.94 -11.02
N THR A 85 85.24 -37.70 -9.76
CA THR A 85 84.84 -38.56 -8.63
C THR A 85 83.41 -38.26 -8.17
N ASP A 86 82.74 -39.21 -7.53
CA ASP A 86 81.43 -38.99 -6.90
C ASP A 86 81.49 -37.91 -5.80
N ALA A 87 82.64 -37.78 -5.14
CA ALA A 87 82.89 -36.73 -4.16
C ALA A 87 82.91 -35.33 -4.79
N GLU A 88 83.59 -35.16 -5.93
CA GLU A 88 83.60 -33.89 -6.68
C GLU A 88 82.20 -33.55 -7.21
N LYS A 89 81.47 -34.56 -7.73
CA LYS A 89 80.08 -34.40 -8.18
C LYS A 89 79.16 -33.96 -7.03
N SER A 90 79.33 -34.57 -5.85
CA SER A 90 78.59 -34.18 -4.65
C SER A 90 78.95 -32.76 -4.19
N ALA A 91 80.23 -32.38 -4.23
CA ALA A 91 80.69 -31.05 -3.84
C ALA A 91 80.16 -29.94 -4.76
N TRP A 92 80.08 -30.19 -6.08
CA TRP A 92 79.47 -29.25 -7.02
C TRP A 92 77.96 -29.10 -6.80
N ASN A 93 77.25 -30.19 -6.49
CA ASN A 93 75.83 -30.12 -6.16
C ASN A 93 75.57 -29.43 -4.81
N ALA A 94 76.53 -29.47 -3.89
CA ALA A 94 76.47 -28.82 -2.60
C ALA A 94 77.03 -27.39 -2.58
N LYS A 95 77.46 -26.84 -3.72
CA LYS A 95 78.00 -25.47 -3.78
C LYS A 95 76.97 -24.47 -3.26
N ALA A 96 77.42 -23.52 -2.43
CA ALA A 96 76.59 -22.48 -1.85
C ALA A 96 75.77 -21.69 -2.89
N ASP A 97 76.33 -21.48 -4.09
CA ASP A 97 75.65 -20.81 -5.21
C ASP A 97 74.34 -21.51 -5.60
N LYS A 98 74.34 -22.85 -5.63
CA LYS A 98 73.15 -23.65 -5.94
C LYS A 98 72.11 -23.54 -4.83
N THR A 99 72.54 -23.68 -3.58
CA THR A 99 71.66 -23.55 -2.41
C THR A 99 70.99 -22.17 -2.35
N TYR A 100 71.73 -21.11 -2.67
CA TYR A 100 71.18 -19.76 -2.76
C TYR A 100 70.07 -19.67 -3.81
N THR A 101 70.31 -20.20 -5.02
CA THR A 101 69.29 -20.19 -6.09
C THR A 101 68.07 -21.03 -5.72
N ASP A 102 68.24 -22.19 -5.12
CA ASP A 102 67.12 -23.05 -4.70
C ASP A 102 66.26 -22.34 -3.64
N ASN A 103 66.89 -21.70 -2.65
CA ASN A 103 66.19 -20.93 -1.62
C ASN A 103 65.46 -19.72 -2.21
N ALA A 104 66.10 -18.97 -3.11
CA ALA A 104 65.47 -17.83 -3.76
C ALA A 104 64.23 -18.23 -4.58
N ILE A 105 64.27 -19.37 -5.27
CA ILE A 105 63.13 -19.93 -6.00
C ILE A 105 62.02 -20.37 -5.03
N ALA A 106 62.37 -21.04 -3.93
CA ALA A 106 61.40 -21.44 -2.92
C ALA A 106 60.71 -20.23 -2.26
N ASP A 107 61.47 -19.18 -1.97
CA ASP A 107 60.97 -17.91 -1.43
C ASP A 107 60.05 -17.20 -2.42
N GLU A 108 60.42 -17.15 -3.71
CA GLU A 108 59.59 -16.58 -4.77
C GLU A 108 58.29 -17.38 -4.92
N ALA A 109 58.35 -18.71 -4.90
CA ALA A 109 57.16 -19.54 -4.95
C ALA A 109 56.22 -19.30 -3.77
N THR A 110 56.78 -19.18 -2.57
CA THR A 110 56.01 -18.85 -1.36
C THR A 110 55.35 -17.47 -1.46
N LYS A 111 56.10 -16.45 -1.89
CA LYS A 111 55.59 -15.09 -2.07
C LYS A 111 54.50 -15.02 -3.13
N ARG A 112 54.64 -15.76 -4.24
CA ARG A 112 53.64 -15.83 -5.30
C ARG A 112 52.33 -16.41 -4.77
N THR A 113 52.38 -17.55 -4.08
CA THR A 113 51.18 -18.16 -3.47
C THR A 113 50.55 -17.24 -2.43
N GLN A 114 51.34 -16.54 -1.61
CA GLN A 114 50.82 -15.55 -0.67
C GLN A 114 50.16 -14.37 -1.38
N GLY A 115 50.76 -13.87 -2.45
CA GLY A 115 50.21 -12.80 -3.29
C GLY A 115 48.88 -13.19 -3.93
N ASP A 116 48.80 -14.39 -4.50
CA ASP A 116 47.56 -14.92 -5.10
C ASP A 116 46.45 -15.06 -4.05
N ALA A 117 46.79 -15.57 -2.86
CA ALA A 117 45.84 -15.69 -1.75
C ALA A 117 45.34 -14.32 -1.26
N ALA A 118 46.25 -13.34 -1.12
CA ALA A 118 45.89 -11.98 -0.71
C ALA A 118 45.01 -11.29 -1.76
N ALA A 119 45.36 -11.38 -3.04
CA ALA A 119 44.56 -10.82 -4.13
C ALA A 119 43.16 -11.45 -4.18
N LEU A 120 43.07 -12.77 -4.02
CA LEU A 120 41.79 -13.49 -3.97
C LEU A 120 40.95 -13.07 -2.76
N GLN A 121 41.58 -12.88 -1.59
CA GLN A 121 40.90 -12.43 -0.39
C GLN A 121 40.39 -10.98 -0.53
N SER A 122 41.20 -10.07 -1.07
CA SER A 122 40.78 -8.69 -1.37
C SER A 122 39.62 -8.66 -2.36
N ALA A 123 39.67 -9.47 -3.42
CA ALA A 123 38.60 -9.56 -4.40
C ALA A 123 37.29 -10.07 -3.77
N LYS A 124 37.36 -11.15 -2.98
CA LYS A 124 36.19 -11.66 -2.24
C LYS A 124 35.60 -10.61 -1.31
N SER A 125 36.44 -9.98 -0.49
CA SER A 125 36.02 -8.94 0.46
C SER A 125 35.34 -7.77 -0.25
N TYR A 126 35.89 -7.32 -1.38
CA TYR A 126 35.27 -6.28 -2.21
C TYR A 126 33.88 -6.71 -2.70
N THR A 127 33.76 -7.90 -3.31
CA THR A 127 32.47 -8.40 -3.81
C THR A 127 31.44 -8.60 -2.69
N ASP A 128 31.84 -9.17 -1.55
CA ASP A 128 30.95 -9.42 -0.41
C ASP A 128 30.46 -8.10 0.21
N THR A 129 31.34 -7.09 0.28
CA THR A 129 31.00 -5.75 0.75
C THR A 129 30.00 -5.10 -0.21
N SER A 130 30.29 -5.06 -1.51
CA SER A 130 29.40 -4.47 -2.51
C SER A 130 28.03 -5.17 -2.57
N LEU A 131 27.98 -6.50 -2.45
CA LEU A 131 26.72 -7.24 -2.39
C LEU A 131 25.91 -6.91 -1.12
N THR A 132 26.60 -6.72 0.00
CA THR A 132 25.96 -6.34 1.26
C THR A 132 25.39 -4.93 1.19
N GLU A 133 26.16 -3.98 0.65
CA GLU A 133 25.72 -2.59 0.44
C GLU A 133 24.52 -2.52 -0.50
N GLU A 134 24.57 -3.23 -1.64
CA GLU A 134 23.48 -3.30 -2.62
C GLU A 134 22.20 -3.88 -2.00
N ARG A 135 22.33 -4.98 -1.24
CA ARG A 135 21.19 -5.60 -0.53
C ARG A 135 20.53 -4.62 0.43
N VAL A 136 21.31 -3.90 1.23
CA VAL A 136 20.79 -2.91 2.19
C VAL A 136 20.05 -1.77 1.47
N VAL A 137 20.59 -1.29 0.35
CA VAL A 137 19.95 -0.24 -0.45
C VAL A 137 18.62 -0.73 -1.04
N ARG A 138 18.58 -1.95 -1.60
CA ARG A 138 17.32 -2.54 -2.12
C ARG A 138 16.28 -2.72 -1.01
N GLU A 139 16.65 -3.32 0.12
CA GLU A 139 15.73 -3.52 1.26
C GLU A 139 15.19 -2.19 1.81
N SER A 140 16.00 -1.13 1.80
CA SER A 140 15.59 0.22 2.18
C SER A 140 14.60 0.82 1.16
N GLY A 141 14.87 0.66 -0.13
CA GLY A 141 14.00 1.12 -1.22
C GLY A 141 12.65 0.40 -1.23
N ASP A 142 12.65 -0.92 -1.05
CA ASP A 142 11.43 -1.74 -0.97
C ASP A 142 10.56 -1.32 0.21
N ARG A 143 11.17 -1.14 1.39
CA ARG A 143 10.47 -0.66 2.60
C ARG A 143 9.88 0.73 2.41
N THR A 144 10.63 1.66 1.81
CA THR A 144 10.16 3.02 1.54
C THR A 144 8.98 3.02 0.58
N THR A 145 9.06 2.21 -0.48
CA THR A 145 7.98 2.06 -1.47
C THR A 145 6.72 1.46 -0.83
N LEU A 146 6.90 0.41 -0.02
CA LEU A 146 5.79 -0.25 0.69
C LEU A 146 5.11 0.71 1.67
N GLU A 147 5.89 1.46 2.46
CA GLU A 147 5.36 2.44 3.41
C GLU A 147 4.60 3.56 2.69
N SER A 148 5.14 4.06 1.57
CA SER A 148 4.48 5.08 0.75
C SER A 148 3.15 4.57 0.18
N ALA A 149 3.14 3.34 -0.33
CA ALA A 149 1.93 2.71 -0.86
C ALA A 149 0.89 2.47 0.24
N LYS A 150 1.32 2.01 1.42
CA LYS A 150 0.47 1.82 2.59
C LYS A 150 -0.15 3.14 3.05
N SER A 151 0.67 4.18 3.21
CA SER A 151 0.21 5.53 3.61
C SER A 151 -0.79 6.10 2.60
N TYR A 152 -0.52 5.96 1.30
CA TYR A 152 -1.46 6.38 0.25
C TYR A 152 -2.79 5.63 0.36
N ALA A 153 -2.77 4.30 0.48
CA ALA A 153 -3.97 3.48 0.61
C ALA A 153 -4.75 3.82 1.89
N ASP A 154 -4.07 3.90 3.02
CA ASP A 154 -4.66 4.26 4.32
C ASP A 154 -5.30 5.66 4.25
N LYS A 155 -4.63 6.64 3.61
CA LYS A 155 -5.20 7.97 3.37
C LYS A 155 -6.44 7.93 2.48
N LYS A 156 -6.41 7.18 1.38
CA LYS A 156 -7.58 7.05 0.49
C LYS A 156 -8.75 6.34 1.16
N ILE A 157 -8.49 5.35 1.99
CA ILE A 157 -9.52 4.68 2.78
C ILE A 157 -10.08 5.65 3.82
N ALA A 158 -9.22 6.39 4.53
CA ALA A 158 -9.65 7.40 5.49
C ALA A 158 -10.50 8.49 4.81
N ASP A 159 -10.02 9.08 3.71
CA ASP A 159 -10.72 10.12 2.93
C ASP A 159 -12.15 9.68 2.52
N VAL A 160 -12.41 8.37 2.38
CA VAL A 160 -13.73 7.81 2.02
C VAL A 160 -14.57 7.43 3.25
N VAL A 161 -13.95 6.89 4.31
CA VAL A 161 -14.68 6.24 5.42
C VAL A 161 -15.01 7.18 6.58
N ASN A 162 -14.10 8.05 7.01
CA ASN A 162 -14.25 8.89 8.22
C ASN A 162 -13.25 10.06 8.33
N GLY A 163 -12.41 10.27 7.32
CA GLY A 163 -11.22 11.13 7.37
C GLY A 163 -11.17 12.16 6.24
N SER A 164 -12.24 12.28 5.45
CA SER A 164 -12.39 13.46 4.60
C SER A 164 -12.50 14.71 5.48
N PRO A 165 -12.12 15.90 4.98
CA PRO A 165 -12.42 17.16 5.65
C PRO A 165 -13.88 17.19 6.12
N GLU A 166 -14.19 17.87 7.24
CA GLU A 166 -15.54 17.90 7.87
C GLU A 166 -16.70 18.28 6.92
N ALA A 167 -16.39 18.77 5.72
CA ALA A 167 -17.34 19.11 4.66
C ALA A 167 -17.53 18.03 3.56
N LEU A 168 -16.83 16.90 3.63
CA LEU A 168 -16.79 15.86 2.59
C LEU A 168 -16.78 14.43 3.16
N ASP A 169 -17.27 14.19 4.37
CA ASP A 169 -17.22 12.87 5.01
C ASP A 169 -18.23 11.91 4.36
N THR A 170 -18.04 11.60 3.07
CA THR A 170 -19.11 11.22 2.13
C THR A 170 -19.95 10.02 2.58
N LEU A 171 -19.34 8.96 3.13
CA LEU A 171 -20.09 7.81 3.63
C LEU A 171 -20.75 8.08 4.98
N LYS A 172 -20.11 8.85 5.86
CA LYS A 172 -20.67 9.24 7.15
C LYS A 172 -21.81 10.24 6.99
N GLU A 173 -21.68 11.23 6.10
CA GLU A 173 -22.73 12.18 5.72
C GLU A 173 -23.93 11.46 5.12
N LEU A 174 -23.71 10.48 4.22
CA LEU A 174 -24.79 9.65 3.69
C LEU A 174 -25.43 8.82 4.80
N SER A 175 -24.64 8.20 5.69
CA SER A 175 -25.16 7.42 6.82
C SER A 175 -25.99 8.29 7.78
N ASP A 176 -25.49 9.48 8.14
CA ASP A 176 -26.15 10.42 9.04
C ASP A 176 -27.39 11.05 8.38
N ALA A 177 -27.34 11.37 7.08
CA ALA A 177 -28.49 11.86 6.30
C ALA A 177 -29.59 10.80 6.18
N LEU A 178 -29.22 9.51 6.15
CA LEU A 178 -30.14 8.39 6.24
C LEU A 178 -30.51 8.03 7.69
N GLY A 179 -29.98 8.75 8.69
CA GLY A 179 -30.27 8.56 10.11
C GLY A 179 -29.78 7.22 10.69
N GLY A 180 -28.80 6.58 10.04
CA GLY A 180 -28.40 5.21 10.37
C GLY A 180 -29.51 4.17 10.13
N ASP A 181 -30.53 4.51 9.35
CA ASP A 181 -31.68 3.64 9.10
C ASP A 181 -31.35 2.56 8.06
N ALA A 182 -31.02 1.36 8.55
CA ALA A 182 -30.80 0.19 7.72
C ALA A 182 -32.00 -0.17 6.82
N ASN A 183 -33.20 0.31 7.15
CA ASN A 183 -34.43 0.09 6.41
C ASN A 183 -35.02 1.42 5.91
N PHE A 184 -34.20 2.40 5.54
CA PHE A 184 -34.65 3.72 5.06
C PHE A 184 -35.81 3.62 4.06
N SER A 185 -35.71 2.69 3.10
CA SER A 185 -36.78 2.44 2.12
C SER A 185 -38.11 2.01 2.76
N ALA A 186 -38.08 1.13 3.76
CA ALA A 186 -39.27 0.69 4.49
C ALA A 186 -39.81 1.80 5.39
N THR A 187 -38.95 2.60 6.02
CA THR A 187 -39.35 3.76 6.82
C THR A 187 -40.04 4.82 5.96
N VAL A 188 -39.45 5.19 4.82
CA VAL A 188 -40.06 6.12 3.86
C VAL A 188 -41.37 5.55 3.31
N ALA A 189 -41.40 4.28 2.91
CA ALA A 189 -42.62 3.61 2.47
C ALA A 189 -43.71 3.62 3.56
N GLY A 190 -43.33 3.37 4.82
CA GLY A 190 -44.22 3.43 5.96
C GLY A 190 -44.76 4.84 6.24
N GLN A 191 -43.93 5.88 6.09
CA GLN A 191 -44.38 7.28 6.22
C GLN A 191 -45.33 7.70 5.10
N ILE A 192 -45.06 7.26 3.87
CA ILE A 192 -45.95 7.49 2.72
C ILE A 192 -47.27 6.74 2.92
N GLY A 193 -47.23 5.49 3.40
CA GLY A 193 -48.43 4.71 3.70
C GLY A 193 -49.31 5.28 4.82
N LYS A 194 -48.79 6.19 5.65
CA LYS A 194 -49.56 6.95 6.65
C LYS A 194 -50.24 8.19 6.06
N LYS A 195 -49.94 8.58 4.83
CA LYS A 195 -50.62 9.68 4.14
C LYS A 195 -51.97 9.19 3.61
N VAL A 196 -52.94 10.09 3.65
CA VAL A 196 -54.27 9.84 3.08
C VAL A 196 -54.20 10.05 1.57
N ASP A 197 -54.87 9.20 0.82
CA ASP A 197 -54.99 9.34 -0.63
C ASP A 197 -55.66 10.66 -1.01
N LYS A 198 -55.13 11.32 -2.04
CA LYS A 198 -55.74 12.54 -2.56
C LYS A 198 -57.03 12.22 -3.30
N VAL A 199 -58.14 12.81 -2.85
CA VAL A 199 -59.41 12.78 -3.58
C VAL A 199 -59.52 14.00 -4.50
N THR A 200 -59.93 13.79 -5.75
CA THR A 200 -60.14 14.86 -6.75
C THR A 200 -61.05 15.96 -6.21
N GLY A 201 -60.60 17.22 -6.29
CA GLY A 201 -61.35 18.38 -5.82
C GLY A 201 -61.27 18.67 -4.32
N LYS A 202 -60.47 17.92 -3.53
CA LYS A 202 -60.23 18.15 -2.10
C LYS A 202 -58.76 18.51 -1.79
N GLY A 203 -58.55 19.23 -0.68
CA GLY A 203 -57.23 19.54 -0.11
C GLY A 203 -56.71 18.44 0.83
N LEU A 204 -55.41 18.44 1.13
CA LEU A 204 -54.73 17.40 1.93
C LEU A 204 -54.66 17.72 3.45
N SER A 205 -55.48 18.64 3.97
CA SER A 205 -55.45 19.07 5.37
C SER A 205 -56.31 18.20 6.28
N THR A 206 -56.08 18.25 7.60
CA THR A 206 -56.83 17.60 8.70
C THR A 206 -58.33 17.90 8.73
N GLU A 207 -58.84 18.67 7.78
CA GLU A 207 -60.25 19.06 7.64
C GLU A 207 -61.05 18.02 6.84
N ASP A 208 -60.69 16.74 6.98
CA ASP A 208 -61.53 15.65 6.53
C ASP A 208 -62.56 15.38 7.63
N TYR A 209 -63.78 15.90 7.46
CA TYR A 209 -64.92 15.52 8.29
C TYR A 209 -64.90 14.00 8.52
N THR A 210 -65.01 13.58 9.79
CA THR A 210 -65.16 12.17 10.14
C THR A 210 -66.38 11.59 9.40
N THR A 211 -66.41 10.26 9.21
CA THR A 211 -67.57 9.60 8.58
C THR A 211 -68.89 9.97 9.28
N GLU A 212 -68.85 10.15 10.60
CA GLU A 212 -69.99 10.58 11.41
C GLU A 212 -70.40 12.03 11.14
N GLU A 213 -69.45 12.96 11.01
CA GLU A 213 -69.73 14.35 10.65
C GLU A 213 -70.23 14.49 9.21
N LYS A 214 -69.66 13.71 8.27
CA LYS A 214 -70.16 13.64 6.88
C LYS A 214 -71.59 13.12 6.84
N ALA A 215 -71.91 12.10 7.64
CA ALA A 215 -73.27 11.56 7.73
C ALA A 215 -74.25 12.58 8.33
N LYS A 216 -73.84 13.30 9.40
CA LYS A 216 -74.64 14.39 9.97
C LYS A 216 -74.88 15.50 8.95
N LEU A 217 -73.85 15.92 8.23
CA LEU A 217 -73.95 16.98 7.22
C LEU A 217 -74.82 16.56 6.02
N ALA A 218 -74.67 15.32 5.53
CA ALA A 218 -75.49 14.79 4.45
C ALA A 218 -76.97 14.63 4.85
N GLY A 219 -77.24 14.40 6.14
CA GLY A 219 -78.59 14.35 6.69
C GLY A 219 -79.25 15.72 6.88
N ILE A 220 -78.49 16.82 6.78
CA ILE A 220 -79.04 18.18 6.81
C ILE A 220 -79.61 18.48 5.43
N THR A 221 -80.94 18.53 5.32
CA THR A 221 -81.63 18.97 4.09
C THR A 221 -81.13 20.37 3.69
N ALA A 222 -80.87 20.57 2.40
CA ALA A 222 -80.41 21.86 1.89
C ALA A 222 -81.32 23.01 2.39
N GLY A 223 -80.75 23.94 3.16
CA GLY A 223 -81.48 25.09 3.73
C GLY A 223 -82.10 24.88 5.12
N ALA A 224 -81.78 23.80 5.86
CA ALA A 224 -82.36 23.51 7.19
C ALA A 224 -82.20 24.61 8.26
N ASN A 225 -81.32 25.59 8.05
CA ASN A 225 -81.11 26.74 8.96
C ASN A 225 -81.75 28.03 8.45
N ASN A 226 -82.56 28.00 7.40
CA ASN A 226 -83.25 29.18 6.88
C ASN A 226 -84.45 29.55 7.76
N TYR A 227 -84.21 29.84 9.04
CA TYR A 227 -85.21 30.43 9.92
C TYR A 227 -85.33 31.93 9.62
N THR A 228 -86.26 32.27 8.73
CA THR A 228 -86.70 33.65 8.55
C THR A 228 -87.79 33.96 9.57
N HIS A 229 -87.43 34.76 10.58
CA HIS A 229 -88.39 35.21 11.59
C HIS A 229 -89.48 36.07 10.93
N PRO A 230 -90.78 35.87 11.25
CA PRO A 230 -91.85 36.66 10.66
C PRO A 230 -91.77 38.12 11.12
N SER A 231 -92.21 39.05 10.28
CA SER A 231 -92.25 40.48 10.62
C SER A 231 -93.30 40.83 11.68
N THR A 232 -94.30 39.95 11.90
CA THR A 232 -95.31 40.08 12.95
C THR A 232 -95.67 38.72 13.53
N HIS A 233 -96.08 38.71 14.80
CA HIS A 233 -96.60 37.52 15.48
C HIS A 233 -98.11 37.70 15.71
N PRO A 234 -98.99 36.84 15.18
CA PRO A 234 -100.39 36.85 15.59
C PRO A 234 -100.52 36.53 17.09
N ALA A 235 -101.39 37.27 17.77
CA ALA A 235 -101.64 37.10 19.21
C ALA A 235 -102.09 35.67 19.57
N SER A 236 -102.62 34.90 18.61
CA SER A 236 -103.00 33.49 18.78
C SER A 236 -101.83 32.55 19.06
N MET A 237 -100.59 32.96 18.80
CA MET A 237 -99.39 32.16 19.12
C MET A 237 -98.98 32.31 20.59
N ILE A 238 -99.57 33.27 21.30
CA ILE A 238 -99.34 33.49 22.72
C ILE A 238 -100.47 32.80 23.47
N THR A 239 -100.16 31.72 24.19
CA THR A 239 -101.10 31.11 25.14
C THR A 239 -101.23 32.05 26.35
N PRO A 240 -102.38 32.70 26.61
CA PRO A 240 -102.48 33.69 27.66
C PRO A 240 -102.36 33.05 29.04
N ASP A 241 -101.50 33.59 29.89
CA ASP A 241 -101.40 33.26 31.31
C ASP A 241 -101.33 34.53 32.16
N ALA A 242 -101.21 34.37 33.48
CA ALA A 242 -101.19 35.49 34.43
C ALA A 242 -100.01 36.47 34.20
N THR A 243 -98.92 36.03 33.56
CA THR A 243 -97.74 36.83 33.24
C THR A 243 -97.77 37.48 31.85
N HIS A 244 -98.56 36.94 30.91
CA HIS A 244 -98.65 37.42 29.51
C HIS A 244 -99.88 38.30 29.23
N ARG A 245 -100.68 38.64 30.25
CA ARG A 245 -101.84 39.53 30.13
C ARG A 245 -101.52 40.95 30.57
N PHE A 246 -101.70 41.93 29.68
CA PHE A 246 -101.53 43.36 29.96
C PHE A 246 -102.60 43.97 30.89
N VAL A 247 -103.70 43.26 31.12
CA VAL A 247 -104.77 43.65 32.03
C VAL A 247 -105.34 42.42 32.72
N THR A 248 -105.55 42.51 34.02
CA THR A 248 -106.21 41.49 34.84
C THR A 248 -107.72 41.51 34.63
N ASP A 249 -108.40 40.40 34.94
CA ASP A 249 -109.87 40.38 34.92
C ASP A 249 -110.48 41.33 35.95
N ALA A 250 -109.78 41.56 37.06
CA ALA A 250 -110.16 42.51 38.10
C ALA A 250 -110.17 43.97 37.58
N GLU A 251 -109.15 44.37 36.82
CA GLU A 251 -109.08 45.70 36.20
C GLU A 251 -110.21 45.90 35.17
N LYS A 252 -110.50 44.89 34.33
CA LYS A 252 -111.62 44.95 33.38
C LYS A 252 -112.98 45.09 34.06
N SER A 253 -113.20 44.34 35.14
CA SER A 253 -114.43 44.42 35.94
C SER A 253 -114.60 45.81 36.55
N THR A 254 -113.53 46.39 37.07
CA THR A 254 -113.53 47.71 37.71
C THR A 254 -113.85 48.82 36.70
N TRP A 255 -113.27 48.80 35.50
CA TRP A 255 -113.58 49.79 34.45
C TRP A 255 -115.04 49.72 34.01
N SER A 256 -115.58 48.51 33.88
CA SER A 256 -116.97 48.30 33.43
C SER A 256 -118.01 48.78 34.44
N GLY A 257 -117.63 48.98 35.72
CA GLY A 257 -118.52 49.42 36.80
C GLY A 257 -118.55 50.92 37.09
N LYS A 258 -117.71 51.75 36.46
CA LYS A 258 -117.57 53.19 36.81
C LYS A 258 -118.75 54.10 36.43
N ALA A 259 -119.76 53.62 35.72
CA ALA A 259 -120.93 54.42 35.36
C ALA A 259 -122.09 54.18 36.36
N GLU A 260 -122.28 55.10 37.32
CA GLU A 260 -123.44 55.08 38.21
C GLU A 260 -124.67 55.63 37.46
N LYS A 261 -125.67 54.78 37.19
CA LYS A 261 -126.82 55.05 36.29
C LYS A 261 -128.04 55.66 37.01
N THR A 262 -127.87 56.21 38.20
CA THR A 262 -128.98 56.64 39.06
C THR A 262 -129.49 58.02 38.63
N VAL A 263 -130.78 58.13 38.33
CA VAL A 263 -131.45 59.38 37.93
C VAL A 263 -131.55 60.34 39.13
N ALA A 264 -131.30 61.64 38.94
CA ALA A 264 -131.44 62.64 40.00
C ALA A 264 -132.91 62.80 40.42
N THR A 265 -133.19 62.67 41.72
CA THR A 265 -134.52 62.85 42.31
C THR A 265 -134.47 63.91 43.40
N ALA A 266 -135.63 64.30 43.95
CA ALA A 266 -135.70 65.28 45.04
C ALA A 266 -134.86 64.89 46.28
N SER A 267 -134.58 63.58 46.46
CA SER A 267 -133.88 63.02 47.63
C SER A 267 -132.50 62.43 47.31
N ALA A 268 -132.04 62.41 46.05
CA ALA A 268 -130.73 61.87 45.67
C ALA A 268 -130.10 62.66 44.52
N ALA A 269 -128.82 63.03 44.66
CA ALA A 269 -128.11 63.96 43.78
C ALA A 269 -127.87 63.45 42.34
N GLY A 270 -128.00 62.15 42.06
CA GLY A 270 -127.73 61.58 40.73
C GLY A 270 -126.39 62.07 40.14
N LEU A 271 -126.40 62.48 38.86
CA LEU A 271 -125.22 62.98 38.13
C LEU A 271 -125.07 64.53 38.13
N MET A 272 -125.93 65.28 38.83
CA MET A 272 -125.87 66.75 38.84
C MET A 272 -125.04 67.29 40.03
N SER A 273 -124.31 68.39 39.80
CA SER A 273 -123.46 69.00 40.83
C SER A 273 -124.30 69.55 42.00
N ALA A 274 -123.74 69.55 43.22
CA ALA A 274 -124.43 70.10 44.39
C ALA A 274 -124.87 71.57 44.19
N ALA A 275 -124.08 72.34 43.44
CA ALA A 275 -124.40 73.72 43.10
C ALA A 275 -125.63 73.84 42.17
N ASP A 276 -125.80 72.93 41.22
CA ASP A 276 -126.95 72.97 40.32
C ASP A 276 -128.23 72.43 40.99
N LYS A 277 -128.10 71.56 41.99
CA LYS A 277 -129.22 71.15 42.85
C LYS A 277 -129.73 72.31 43.72
N GLN A 278 -128.81 73.05 44.34
CA GLN A 278 -129.15 74.24 45.14
C GLN A 278 -129.93 75.27 44.31
N LYS A 279 -129.51 75.55 43.07
CA LYS A 279 -130.24 76.46 42.16
C LYS A 279 -131.67 76.01 41.85
N LEU A 280 -131.91 74.70 41.83
CA LEU A 280 -133.25 74.15 41.58
C LEU A 280 -134.11 74.18 42.85
N ASP A 281 -133.51 73.94 44.03
CA ASP A 281 -134.19 73.99 45.33
C ASP A 281 -134.54 75.42 45.77
N ASP A 282 -133.74 76.42 45.38
CA ASP A 282 -133.95 77.84 45.73
C ASP A 282 -135.07 78.53 44.92
N LEU A 283 -135.72 77.82 43.97
CA LEU A 283 -136.89 78.30 43.24
C LEU A 283 -138.17 78.19 44.10
N THR A 284 -138.30 79.04 45.12
CA THR A 284 -139.49 79.12 45.98
C THR A 284 -140.44 80.27 45.57
N GLY A 285 -141.67 79.93 45.18
CA GLY A 285 -142.89 80.74 45.09
C GLY A 285 -142.81 82.29 45.05
N GLY A 286 -142.97 82.87 43.86
CA GLY A 286 -144.00 83.91 43.68
C GLY A 286 -143.63 85.34 43.27
N SER A 287 -142.41 85.68 42.85
CA SER A 287 -142.13 87.03 42.33
C SER A 287 -141.11 87.05 41.20
N LEU A 288 -141.48 86.53 40.02
CA LEU A 288 -140.83 86.91 38.77
C LEU A 288 -141.60 88.11 38.20
N ILE A 289 -141.33 89.30 38.76
CA ILE A 289 -141.94 90.55 38.28
C ILE A 289 -141.37 90.88 36.90
N ILE A 290 -142.06 90.45 35.86
CA ILE A 290 -141.97 91.08 34.54
C ILE A 290 -142.89 92.30 34.59
N LYS A 291 -142.34 93.50 34.84
CA LYS A 291 -143.05 94.77 34.58
C LYS A 291 -142.34 95.52 33.46
N CYS A 292 -142.80 95.25 32.24
CA CYS A 292 -142.64 96.12 31.08
C CYS A 292 -143.43 97.42 31.31
N SER A 293 -142.88 98.56 30.88
CA SER A 293 -143.59 99.84 30.84
C SER A 293 -143.91 100.17 29.38
N ILE A 294 -145.18 100.37 29.03
CA ILE A 294 -145.64 100.84 27.70
C ILE A 294 -146.49 102.09 27.92
N PRO A 295 -146.00 103.31 27.62
CA PRO A 295 -146.83 104.50 27.54
C PRO A 295 -147.41 104.62 26.12
N GLY A 296 -148.73 104.49 25.96
CA GLY A 296 -149.39 104.73 24.66
C GLY A 296 -150.81 104.19 24.43
N MET A 297 -151.47 103.53 25.39
CA MET A 297 -152.88 103.13 25.22
C MET A 297 -153.71 103.40 26.46
N SER A 298 -154.68 104.31 26.29
CA SER A 298 -156.02 104.28 26.89
C SER A 298 -156.77 103.02 26.48
#